data_AF-Q8NPV9-F1
#
_entry.id   AF-Q8NPV9-F1
#
_cell.length_a   1.000
_cell.length_b   1.000
_cell.length_c   1.000
_cell.angle_alpha   90.00
_cell.angle_beta   90.00
_cell.angle_gamma   90.00
#
_symmetry.space_group_name_H-M   'P 1'
#
loop_
_entity.id
_entity.type
_entity.pdbx_description
1 polymer ?
#
loop_
_entity_poly.entity_id
_entity_poly.type
_entity_poly.pdbx_seq_one_letter_code
_entity_poly.pdbx_strand_id
1 'polypeptide(L)'
;MSISPKNSGTPNENAAAAQVAANLANLTSQATGSMDETNEQVIKSNEHGSDAYLADIKASREMWAKIALDPNQSEETRKEARENMARIDEYAREHDKDNKGLLQKLAKNKAELIGTVAVATLGVVAAIANNGKIPMIQLKK
;
A
#
# COMPACT_ATOMS: atom_id res chain seq x y z
N MET A 1 9.33 -56.70 4.87
CA MET A 1 8.10 -56.01 5.27
C MET A 1 8.12 -54.64 4.59
N SER A 2 7.21 -54.39 3.65
CA SER A 2 7.15 -53.11 2.92
C SER A 2 5.98 -52.30 3.48
N ILE A 3 6.26 -51.12 4.02
CA ILE A 3 5.25 -50.24 4.61
C ILE A 3 4.85 -49.25 3.50
N SER A 4 3.78 -49.55 2.77
CA SER A 4 3.17 -48.55 1.89
C SER A 4 2.55 -47.45 2.76
N PRO A 5 2.81 -46.16 2.49
CA PRO A 5 2.10 -45.09 3.18
C PRO A 5 0.63 -45.17 2.78
N LYS A 6 -0.25 -45.42 3.75
CA LYS A 6 -1.68 -45.23 3.55
C LYS A 6 -1.91 -43.74 3.37
N ASN A 7 -2.17 -43.33 2.14
CA ASN A 7 -2.81 -42.06 1.86
C ASN A 7 -4.22 -42.14 2.49
N SER A 8 -4.37 -41.64 3.71
CA SER A 8 -5.49 -41.95 4.61
C SER A 8 -6.69 -41.02 4.47
N GLY A 9 -6.72 -40.16 3.45
CA GLY A 9 -7.91 -39.38 3.11
C GLY A 9 -8.87 -40.20 2.26
N THR A 10 -10.12 -40.30 2.68
CA THR A 10 -11.18 -40.82 1.80
C THR A 10 -11.35 -39.88 0.59
N PRO A 11 -11.79 -40.35 -0.59
CA PRO A 11 -11.94 -39.50 -1.80
C PRO A 11 -12.77 -38.22 -1.57
N ASN A 12 -13.69 -38.26 -0.60
CA ASN A 12 -14.57 -37.16 -0.22
C ASN A 12 -13.84 -36.06 0.59
N GLU A 13 -12.87 -36.42 1.43
CA GLU A 13 -12.07 -35.45 2.23
C GLU A 13 -11.09 -34.67 1.35
N ASN A 14 -10.49 -35.33 0.35
CA ASN A 14 -9.63 -34.66 -0.63
C ASN A 14 -10.40 -33.69 -1.53
N ALA A 15 -11.65 -34.01 -1.88
CA ALA A 15 -12.53 -33.12 -2.64
C ALA A 15 -12.97 -31.90 -1.80
N ALA A 16 -13.29 -32.10 -0.52
CA ALA A 16 -13.61 -31.02 0.40
C ALA A 16 -12.41 -30.08 0.64
N ALA A 17 -11.21 -30.64 0.80
CA ALA A 17 -9.97 -29.86 0.92
C ALA A 17 -9.71 -28.99 -0.31
N ALA A 18 -9.87 -29.57 -1.51
CA ALA A 18 -9.72 -28.88 -2.77
C ALA A 18 -10.76 -27.75 -2.93
N GLN A 19 -12.01 -28.01 -2.53
CA GLN A 19 -13.08 -27.00 -2.58
C GLN A 19 -12.82 -25.84 -1.62
N VAL A 20 -12.37 -26.12 -0.40
CA VAL A 20 -12.03 -25.07 0.58
C VAL A 20 -10.84 -24.24 0.08
N ALA A 21 -9.80 -24.88 -0.46
CA ALA A 21 -8.67 -24.17 -1.06
C ALA A 21 -9.09 -23.30 -2.25
N ALA A 22 -9.98 -23.80 -3.12
CA ALA A 22 -10.51 -23.05 -4.25
C ALA A 22 -11.36 -21.84 -3.81
N ASN A 23 -12.21 -22.01 -2.80
CA ASN A 23 -13.01 -20.92 -2.22
C ASN A 23 -12.11 -19.85 -1.60
N LEU A 24 -11.05 -20.26 -0.91
CA LEU A 24 -10.11 -19.34 -0.29
C LEU A 24 -9.27 -18.60 -1.33
N ALA A 25 -8.84 -19.26 -2.41
CA ALA A 25 -8.17 -18.62 -3.53
C ALA A 25 -9.07 -17.58 -4.21
N ASN A 26 -10.36 -17.89 -4.39
CA ASN A 26 -11.33 -16.94 -4.95
C ASN A 26 -11.54 -15.73 -4.02
N LEU A 27 -11.70 -15.96 -2.71
CA LEU A 27 -11.82 -14.88 -1.73
C LEU A 27 -10.56 -14.01 -1.67
N THR A 28 -9.38 -14.64 -1.78
CA THR A 28 -8.10 -13.93 -1.89
C THR A 28 -8.08 -13.02 -3.10
N SER A 29 -8.45 -13.55 -4.27
CA SER A 29 -8.47 -12.79 -5.52
C SER A 29 -9.45 -11.61 -5.46
N GLN A 30 -10.62 -11.80 -4.83
CA GLN A 30 -11.58 -10.72 -4.63
C GLN A 30 -11.04 -9.66 -3.67
N ALA A 31 -10.46 -10.06 -2.55
CA ALA A 31 -9.88 -9.15 -1.57
C ALA A 31 -8.71 -8.33 -2.16
N THR A 32 -7.81 -8.97 -2.91
CA THR A 32 -6.72 -8.25 -3.59
C THR A 32 -7.24 -7.34 -4.70
N GLY A 33 -8.26 -7.78 -5.46
CA GLY A 33 -8.91 -6.97 -6.49
C GLY A 33 -9.57 -5.71 -5.91
N SER A 34 -10.39 -5.84 -4.87
CA SER A 34 -11.03 -4.69 -4.21
C SER A 34 -10.01 -3.74 -3.55
N MET A 35 -8.90 -4.27 -3.04
CA MET A 35 -7.82 -3.45 -2.51
C MET A 35 -7.09 -2.69 -3.62
N ASP A 36 -6.91 -3.31 -4.79
CA ASP A 36 -6.30 -2.65 -5.94
C ASP A 36 -7.17 -1.51 -6.46
N GLU A 37 -8.48 -1.72 -6.57
CA GLU A 37 -9.43 -0.66 -6.93
C GLU A 37 -9.41 0.50 -5.92
N THR A 38 -9.39 0.18 -4.62
CA THR A 38 -9.33 1.20 -3.56
C THR A 38 -8.01 1.99 -3.62
N ASN A 39 -6.88 1.29 -3.77
CA ASN A 39 -5.58 1.91 -3.90
C ASN A 39 -5.51 2.81 -5.14
N GLU A 40 -6.06 2.35 -6.27
CA GLU A 40 -6.12 3.14 -7.51
C GLU A 40 -6.93 4.43 -7.33
N GLN A 41 -8.07 4.38 -6.64
CA GLN A 41 -8.87 5.57 -6.34
C GLN A 41 -8.12 6.55 -5.42
N VAL A 42 -7.43 6.04 -4.39
CA VAL A 42 -6.61 6.86 -3.50
C VAL A 42 -5.46 7.52 -4.27
N ILE A 43 -4.78 6.78 -5.14
CA ILE A 43 -3.70 7.29 -5.99
C ILE A 43 -4.23 8.40 -6.89
N LYS A 44 -5.33 8.16 -7.63
CA LYS A 44 -5.93 9.15 -8.52
C LYS A 44 -6.38 10.41 -7.79
N SER A 45 -7.01 10.27 -6.62
CA SER A 45 -7.41 11.39 -5.78
C SER A 45 -6.20 12.20 -5.31
N ASN A 46 -5.15 11.50 -4.88
CA ASN A 46 -3.90 12.11 -4.42
C ASN A 46 -3.15 12.81 -5.56
N GLU A 47 -3.07 12.21 -6.75
CA GLU A 47 -2.49 12.82 -7.95
C GLU A 47 -3.24 14.11 -8.32
N HIS A 48 -4.58 14.06 -8.35
CA HIS A 48 -5.38 15.24 -8.66
C HIS A 48 -5.20 16.38 -7.64
N GLY A 49 -5.21 16.04 -6.35
CA GLY A 49 -4.92 17.02 -5.28
C GLY A 49 -3.50 17.56 -5.35
N SER A 50 -2.53 16.71 -5.67
CA SER A 50 -1.12 17.06 -5.84
C SER A 50 -0.91 18.03 -7.00
N ASP A 51 -1.56 17.80 -8.14
CA ASP A 51 -1.46 18.68 -9.31
C ASP A 51 -2.00 20.09 -9.00
N ALA A 52 -3.16 20.16 -8.33
CA ALA A 52 -3.74 21.42 -7.90
C ALA A 52 -2.83 22.16 -6.90
N TYR A 53 -2.27 21.42 -5.94
CA TYR A 53 -1.33 21.97 -4.96
C TYR A 53 -0.05 22.51 -5.62
N LEU A 54 0.56 21.74 -6.53
CA LEU A 54 1.77 22.15 -7.24
C LEU A 54 1.52 23.36 -8.16
N ALA A 55 0.32 23.47 -8.74
CA ALA A 55 -0.09 24.64 -9.49
C ALA A 55 -0.16 25.90 -8.60
N ASP A 56 -0.70 25.79 -7.39
CA ASP A 56 -0.77 26.90 -6.42
C ASP A 56 0.61 27.31 -5.90
N ILE A 57 1.48 26.32 -5.62
CA ILE A 57 2.89 26.53 -5.27
C ILE A 57 3.60 27.31 -6.39
N LYS A 58 3.40 26.92 -7.65
CA LYS A 58 3.99 27.61 -8.80
C LYS A 58 3.48 29.06 -8.91
N ALA A 59 2.17 29.28 -8.79
CA ALA A 59 1.59 30.60 -8.85
C ALA A 59 2.10 31.51 -7.73
N SER A 60 2.17 30.98 -6.51
CA SER A 60 2.72 31.68 -5.34
C SER A 60 4.19 32.04 -5.54
N ARG A 61 5.00 31.11 -6.05
CA ARG A 61 6.42 31.35 -6.34
C ARG A 61 6.61 32.44 -7.41
N GLU A 62 5.80 32.44 -8.46
CA GLU A 62 5.82 33.47 -9.50
C GLU A 62 5.43 34.85 -8.96
N MET A 63 4.45 34.92 -8.05
CA MET A 63 4.07 36.16 -7.37
C MET A 63 5.24 36.74 -6.55
N TRP A 64 5.85 35.92 -5.69
CA TRP A 64 6.98 36.39 -4.88
C TRP A 64 8.22 36.71 -5.71
N ALA A 65 8.47 35.99 -6.80
CA ALA A 65 9.56 36.31 -7.73
C ALA A 65 9.38 37.70 -8.36
N LYS A 66 8.14 38.07 -8.74
CA LYS A 66 7.84 39.42 -9.24
C LYS A 66 8.14 40.49 -8.20
N ILE A 67 7.73 40.27 -6.94
CA ILE A 67 8.00 41.20 -5.84
C ILE A 67 9.51 41.32 -5.58
N ALA A 68 10.24 40.20 -5.55
CA ALA A 68 11.68 40.18 -5.30
C ALA A 68 12.51 40.88 -6.37
N LEU A 69 12.00 40.96 -7.61
CA LEU A 69 12.66 41.58 -8.75
C LEU A 69 12.17 43.00 -9.05
N ASP A 70 11.10 43.47 -8.40
CA ASP A 70 10.52 44.79 -8.65
C ASP A 70 11.40 45.89 -8.02
N PRO A 71 12.05 46.75 -8.84
CA PRO A 71 12.94 47.80 -8.34
C PRO A 71 12.19 48.90 -7.56
N ASN A 72 10.86 48.96 -7.64
CA ASN A 72 10.05 49.91 -6.89
C ASN A 72 9.74 49.44 -5.47
N GLN A 73 10.06 48.18 -5.13
CA GLN A 73 9.87 47.64 -3.78
C GLN A 73 11.06 47.96 -2.89
N SER A 74 10.77 48.11 -1.59
CA SER A 74 11.82 48.26 -0.58
C SER A 74 12.74 47.04 -0.55
N GLU A 75 13.99 47.21 -0.12
CA GLU A 75 14.92 46.08 0.04
C GLU A 75 14.40 45.05 1.05
N GLU A 76 13.71 45.51 2.10
CA GLU A 76 13.09 44.63 3.11
C GLU A 76 11.99 43.77 2.48
N THR A 77 11.09 44.36 1.69
CA THR A 77 10.04 43.64 0.96
C THR A 77 10.62 42.65 -0.04
N ARG A 78 11.68 43.04 -0.77
CA ARG A 78 12.37 42.12 -1.69
C ARG A 78 13.06 40.98 -0.97
N LYS A 79 13.61 41.22 0.23
CA LYS A 79 14.19 40.19 1.09
C LYS A 79 13.12 39.22 1.58
N GLU A 80 12.02 39.73 2.11
CA GLU A 80 10.89 38.91 2.58
C GLU A 80 10.33 38.04 1.44
N ALA A 81 10.21 38.58 0.22
CA ALA A 81 9.79 37.82 -0.94
C ALA A 81 10.73 36.65 -1.26
N ARG A 82 12.05 36.84 -1.14
CA ARG A 82 13.04 35.76 -1.31
C ARG A 82 12.94 34.70 -0.21
N GLU A 83 12.70 35.10 1.03
CA GLU A 83 12.47 34.18 2.15
C GLU A 83 11.18 33.36 1.97
N ASN A 84 10.09 34.01 1.54
CA ASN A 84 8.83 33.34 1.22
C ASN A 84 8.97 32.33 0.08
N MET A 85 9.74 32.65 -0.97
CA MET A 85 10.07 31.68 -2.02
C MET A 85 10.80 30.44 -1.48
N ALA A 86 11.77 30.63 -0.58
CA ALA A 86 12.50 29.51 0.02
C ALA A 86 11.58 28.60 0.86
N ARG A 87 10.62 29.16 1.59
CA ARG A 87 9.60 28.38 2.31
C ARG A 87 8.67 27.61 1.36
N ILE A 88 8.26 28.23 0.25
CA ILE A 88 7.41 27.59 -0.76
C ILE A 88 8.14 26.39 -1.37
N ASP A 89 9.44 26.52 -1.64
CA ASP A 89 10.26 25.41 -2.14
C ASP A 89 10.41 24.27 -1.08
N GLU A 90 10.38 24.59 0.23
CA GLU A 90 10.29 23.57 1.29
C GLU A 90 8.95 22.85 1.28
N TYR A 91 7.83 23.59 1.22
CA TYR A 91 6.49 23.00 1.18
C TYR A 91 6.30 22.05 -0.02
N ALA A 92 6.85 22.42 -1.18
CA ALA A 92 6.86 21.54 -2.35
C ALA A 92 7.61 20.22 -2.10
N ARG A 93 8.73 20.25 -1.37
CA ARG A 93 9.51 19.06 -1.01
C ARG A 93 8.81 18.20 0.03
N GLU A 94 8.19 18.80 1.03
CA GLU A 94 7.40 18.09 2.05
C GLU A 94 6.22 17.35 1.40
N HIS A 95 5.50 18.02 0.50
CA HIS A 95 4.40 17.40 -0.24
C HIS A 95 4.85 16.20 -1.08
N ASP A 96 5.97 16.29 -1.80
CA ASP A 96 6.52 15.16 -2.57
C ASP A 96 6.92 13.99 -1.66
N LYS A 97 7.48 14.28 -0.49
CA LYS A 97 7.82 13.26 0.52
C LYS A 97 6.58 12.57 1.06
N ASP A 98 5.51 13.31 1.35
CA ASP A 98 4.26 12.76 1.85
C ASP A 98 3.56 11.90 0.79
N ASN A 99 3.55 12.33 -0.48
CA ASN A 99 3.08 11.53 -1.60
C ASN A 99 3.81 10.19 -1.72
N LYS A 100 5.15 10.20 -1.65
CA LYS A 100 5.96 8.98 -1.67
C LYS A 100 5.66 8.09 -0.46
N GLY A 101 5.46 8.69 0.72
CA GLY A 101 5.09 8.00 1.94
C GLY A 101 3.73 7.31 1.84
N LEU A 102 2.74 7.95 1.21
CA LEU A 102 1.43 7.36 0.93
C LEU A 102 1.56 6.12 0.04
N LEU A 103 2.27 6.24 -1.09
CA LEU A 103 2.47 5.11 -2.02
C LEU A 103 3.15 3.91 -1.35
N GLN A 104 4.16 4.16 -0.51
CA GLN A 104 4.82 3.09 0.27
C GLN A 104 3.87 2.42 1.27
N LYS A 105 3.00 3.19 1.94
CA LYS A 105 1.98 2.63 2.85
C LYS A 105 0.97 1.76 2.11
N LEU A 106 0.47 2.19 0.94
CA LEU A 106 -0.45 1.40 0.12
C LEU A 106 0.19 0.07 -0.31
N ALA A 107 1.44 0.11 -0.77
CA ALA A 107 2.19 -1.09 -1.15
C ALA A 107 2.41 -2.04 0.04
N LYS A 108 2.77 -1.50 1.22
CA LYS A 108 2.98 -2.28 2.44
C LYS A 108 1.69 -2.96 2.89
N ASN A 109 0.56 -2.23 2.92
CA ASN A 109 -0.73 -2.80 3.31
C ASN A 109 -1.14 -3.93 2.35
N LYS A 110 -0.89 -3.78 1.04
CA LYS A 110 -1.17 -4.83 0.05
C LYS A 110 -0.34 -6.07 0.31
N ALA A 111 0.95 -5.90 0.59
CA ALA A 111 1.85 -7.01 0.92
C ALA A 111 1.43 -7.73 2.22
N GLU A 112 1.01 -6.99 3.25
CA GLU A 112 0.52 -7.55 4.51
C GLU A 112 -0.79 -8.34 4.32
N LEU A 113 -1.72 -7.84 3.50
CA LEU A 113 -2.95 -8.57 3.16
C LEU A 113 -2.64 -9.88 2.45
N ILE A 114 -1.81 -9.83 1.39
CA ILE A 114 -1.40 -11.02 0.63
C ILE A 114 -0.72 -12.04 1.56
N GLY A 115 0.21 -11.58 2.42
CA GLY A 115 0.90 -12.43 3.37
C GLY A 115 -0.04 -13.09 4.38
N THR A 116 -0.96 -12.33 4.96
CA THR A 116 -1.96 -12.84 5.93
C THR A 116 -2.83 -13.92 5.30
N VAL A 117 -3.33 -13.66 4.09
CA VAL A 117 -4.20 -14.59 3.38
C VAL A 117 -3.44 -15.86 2.94
N ALA A 118 -2.18 -15.74 2.52
CA ALA A 118 -1.34 -16.89 2.20
C ALA A 118 -1.11 -17.79 3.42
N VAL A 119 -0.82 -17.21 4.59
CA VAL A 119 -0.65 -17.95 5.85
C VAL A 119 -1.95 -18.66 6.26
N ALA A 120 -3.08 -17.96 6.20
CA ALA A 120 -4.39 -18.55 6.51
C ALA A 120 -4.72 -19.73 5.57
N THR A 121 -4.41 -19.59 4.27
CA THR A 121 -4.61 -20.64 3.27
C THR A 121 -3.80 -21.88 3.55
N LEU A 122 -2.51 -21.71 3.81
CA LEU A 122 -1.63 -22.82 4.15
C LEU A 122 -2.05 -23.49 5.46
N GLY A 123 -2.50 -22.72 6.46
CA GLY A 123 -2.99 -23.25 7.73
C GLY A 123 -4.24 -24.11 7.58
N VAL A 124 -5.21 -23.67 6.78
CA VAL A 124 -6.45 -24.44 6.51
C VAL A 124 -6.13 -25.72 5.73
N VAL A 125 -5.30 -25.65 4.69
CA VAL A 125 -4.88 -26.82 3.93
C VAL A 125 -4.12 -27.82 4.81
N ALA A 126 -3.23 -27.35 5.68
CA ALA A 126 -2.49 -28.21 6.61
C ALA A 126 -3.38 -28.86 7.68
N ALA A 127 -4.39 -28.14 8.20
CA ALA A 127 -5.34 -28.68 9.17
C ALA A 127 -6.23 -29.76 8.55
N ILE A 128 -6.65 -29.59 7.29
CA ILE A 128 -7.45 -30.59 6.57
C ILE A 128 -6.59 -31.81 6.20
N ALA A 129 -5.36 -31.61 5.72
CA ALA A 129 -4.44 -32.70 5.39
C ALA A 129 -4.05 -33.58 6.60
N ASN A 130 -4.16 -33.05 7.82
CA ASN A 130 -3.88 -33.76 9.08
C ASN A 130 -5.15 -34.24 9.82
N ASN A 131 -6.28 -34.45 9.14
CA ASN A 131 -7.55 -34.92 9.72
C ASN A 131 -8.03 -34.05 10.91
N GLY A 132 -7.94 -32.72 10.79
CA GLY A 132 -8.38 -31.77 11.83
C GLY A 132 -7.39 -31.55 12.98
N LYS A 133 -6.18 -32.12 12.92
CA LYS A 133 -5.10 -31.78 13.86
C LYS A 133 -4.32 -30.57 13.32
N ILE A 134 -4.55 -29.40 13.92
CA ILE A 134 -3.74 -28.21 13.65
C ILE A 134 -2.28 -28.54 14.03
N PRO A 135 -1.31 -28.51 13.09
CA PRO A 135 0.08 -28.65 13.47
C PRO A 135 0.46 -27.43 14.33
N MET A 136 0.77 -27.66 15.61
CA MET A 136 1.39 -26.63 16.45
C MET A 136 2.71 -26.25 15.79
N ILE A 137 2.75 -25.08 15.16
CA ILE A 137 4.00 -24.42 14.79
C ILE A 137 4.66 -24.03 16.10
N GLN A 138 5.58 -24.87 16.58
CA GLN A 138 6.42 -24.52 17.71
C GLN A 138 7.39 -23.42 17.25
N LEU A 139 7.04 -22.17 17.55
CA LEU A 139 7.97 -21.06 17.49
C LEU A 139 9.07 -21.33 18.53
N LYS A 140 10.25 -21.75 18.06
CA LYS A 140 11.44 -21.84 18.93
C LYS A 140 11.77 -20.44 19.43
N LYS A 141 11.88 -20.33 20.76
CA LYS A 141 12.43 -19.16 21.47
C LYS A 141 13.88 -18.91 21.09
#